data_AF-A0A8S0YRW8-F1
#
_entry.id   AF-A0A8S0YRW8-F1
#
_cell.length_a   1.000
_cell.length_b   1.000
_cell.length_c   1.000
_cell.angle_alpha   90.00
_cell.angle_beta   90.00
_cell.angle_gamma   90.00
#
_symmetry.space_group_name_H-M   'P 1'
#
loop_
_entity.id
_entity.type
_entity.pdbx_description
1 polymer ?
#
loop_
_entity_poly.entity_id
_entity_poly.type
_entity_poly.pdbx_seq_one_letter_code
_entity_poly.pdbx_strand_id
1 'polypeptide(L)'
;MIILMILQFITLPVLTSRLVRGETTMDEKQPQPLISSRVVRTKNGDLRGFIVTPESRFLEPVEVFRGVPYASPPVGSLRFMPPVSGAQWSGVKITEEFSPVCPQVLPDIRNETAVLKRISKGRLDYLKRILPFLTNQSEDCLYLNIYAPAQDLIFTIPPAGVRDAVARYPVLVFVHGESYEWSSGNPYDGTVLASHAGLVVVTINYRLGILGFLNPRSDDFPRSPANYGLMDQIAALHWIKENVAAFGGDPTNVTLMGHGTGAACVHFLLTSLAVPEEADHLEKVVVMGKKAKDLEVEPEKVVGLDLRAAGIFSG
;
A
#
# COMPACT_ATOMS: atom_id res chain seq x y z
N MET A 1 -7.33 -10.12 68.06
CA MET A 1 -6.36 -10.92 68.83
C MET A 1 -6.32 -12.31 68.22
N ILE A 2 -5.55 -12.51 67.15
CA ILE A 2 -4.09 -12.67 67.22
C ILE A 2 -3.82 -13.88 68.12
N ILE A 3 -3.81 -15.09 67.55
CA ILE A 3 -3.14 -16.31 68.07
C ILE A 3 -3.49 -17.55 67.21
N LEU A 4 -4.59 -17.55 66.44
CA LEU A 4 -4.85 -18.61 65.44
C LEU A 4 -4.32 -18.30 64.02
N MET A 5 -3.44 -17.29 63.90
CA MET A 5 -2.71 -16.92 62.67
C MET A 5 -1.22 -17.31 62.72
N ILE A 6 -0.76 -18.06 63.73
CA ILE A 6 0.69 -18.22 64.00
C ILE A 6 1.20 -19.67 63.79
N LEU A 7 0.34 -20.67 63.60
CA LEU A 7 0.79 -22.08 63.53
C LEU A 7 0.80 -22.73 62.14
N GLN A 8 0.46 -22.01 61.07
CA GLN A 8 0.68 -22.48 59.69
C GLN A 8 1.92 -21.84 59.02
N PHE A 9 2.71 -21.07 59.77
CA PHE A 9 3.93 -20.40 59.29
C PHE A 9 5.23 -21.20 59.49
N ILE A 10 5.17 -22.46 59.92
CA ILE A 10 6.36 -23.28 60.13
C ILE A 10 6.27 -24.53 59.26
N THR A 11 6.61 -24.38 57.99
CA THR A 11 7.22 -25.41 57.11
C THR A 11 7.47 -24.81 55.72
N LEU A 12 8.52 -23.98 55.60
CA LEU A 12 9.28 -23.85 54.35
C LEU A 12 10.53 -24.74 54.45
N PRO A 13 11.03 -25.25 53.32
CA PRO A 13 12.17 -24.58 52.69
C PRO A 13 11.90 -24.29 51.20
N VAL A 14 12.04 -23.05 50.73
CA VAL A 14 13.24 -22.53 50.05
C VAL A 14 13.72 -23.46 48.93
N LEU A 15 13.32 -23.17 47.68
CA LEU A 15 14.24 -23.16 46.54
C LEU A 15 13.66 -22.46 45.29
N THR A 16 14.28 -21.31 44.98
CA THR A 16 14.63 -20.74 43.67
C THR A 16 13.56 -20.42 42.61
N SER A 17 13.44 -19.10 42.40
CA SER A 17 13.24 -18.39 41.14
C SER A 17 13.76 -19.11 39.88
N ARG A 18 12.87 -19.33 38.90
CA ARG A 18 13.22 -19.41 37.48
C ARG A 18 12.30 -18.52 36.67
N LEU A 19 12.88 -17.38 36.30
CA LEU A 19 12.80 -16.68 35.02
C LEU A 19 11.73 -17.22 34.05
N VAL A 20 10.76 -16.35 33.75
CA VAL A 20 9.88 -16.42 32.58
C VAL A 20 10.76 -16.57 31.34
N ARG A 21 10.85 -17.80 30.81
CA ARG A 21 11.43 -18.11 29.52
C ARG A 21 10.26 -18.20 28.56
N GLY A 22 10.12 -17.18 27.71
CA GLY A 22 9.18 -17.23 26.60
C GLY A 22 9.58 -18.35 25.64
N GLU A 23 8.90 -19.48 25.75
CA GLU A 23 8.79 -20.44 24.65
C GLU A 23 7.67 -19.94 23.75
N THR A 24 8.05 -19.25 22.68
CA THR A 24 7.16 -18.99 21.55
C THR A 24 7.00 -20.31 20.80
N THR A 25 5.92 -21.03 21.08
CA THR A 25 5.44 -22.09 20.22
C THR A 25 5.05 -21.45 18.89
N MET A 26 5.90 -21.67 17.88
CA MET A 26 5.65 -21.39 16.46
C MET A 26 4.54 -22.31 15.95
N ASP A 27 3.28 -22.04 16.30
CA ASP A 27 2.12 -22.60 15.57
C ASP A 27 0.82 -21.81 15.83
N GLU A 28 0.90 -20.47 15.94
CA GLU A 28 -0.30 -19.64 15.78
C GLU A 28 -0.55 -19.46 14.29
N LYS A 29 -1.23 -20.46 13.71
CA LYS A 29 -1.71 -20.44 12.34
C LYS A 29 -2.59 -19.20 12.20
N GLN A 30 -2.09 -18.17 11.49
CA GLN A 30 -2.88 -17.01 11.09
C GLN A 30 -4.24 -17.52 10.58
N PRO A 31 -5.38 -17.01 11.09
CA PRO A 31 -6.68 -17.47 10.64
C PRO A 31 -6.75 -17.35 9.12
N GLN A 32 -7.20 -18.43 8.45
CA GLN A 32 -7.28 -18.42 7.00
C GLN A 32 -8.15 -17.22 6.56
N PRO A 33 -7.70 -16.46 5.54
CA PRO A 33 -8.44 -15.28 5.09
C PRO A 33 -9.86 -15.69 4.70
N LEU A 34 -10.86 -15.02 5.26
CA LEU A 34 -12.26 -15.29 4.95
C LEU A 34 -12.54 -14.82 3.52
N ILE A 35 -12.71 -15.74 2.59
CA ILE A 35 -12.97 -15.39 1.19
C ILE A 35 -14.27 -14.60 1.08
N SER A 36 -14.21 -13.46 0.38
CA SER A 36 -15.40 -12.65 0.11
C SER A 36 -16.36 -13.43 -0.79
N SER A 37 -17.64 -13.44 -0.43
CA SER A 37 -18.70 -14.04 -1.26
C SER A 37 -18.95 -13.20 -2.53
N ARG A 38 -18.64 -11.90 -2.47
CA ARG A 38 -18.80 -10.95 -3.56
C ARG A 38 -17.72 -11.09 -4.63
N VAL A 39 -18.18 -10.94 -5.87
CA VAL A 39 -17.33 -10.85 -7.04
C VAL A 39 -17.36 -9.42 -7.55
N VAL A 40 -16.19 -8.80 -7.65
CA VAL A 40 -16.04 -7.44 -8.15
C VAL A 40 -15.70 -7.50 -9.62
N ARG A 41 -16.57 -6.92 -10.46
CA ARG A 41 -16.39 -6.87 -11.90
C ARG A 41 -15.61 -5.62 -12.31
N THR A 42 -14.45 -5.83 -12.91
CA THR A 42 -13.63 -4.76 -13.52
C THR A 42 -13.76 -4.80 -15.03
N LYS A 43 -13.24 -3.79 -15.73
CA LYS A 43 -13.18 -3.75 -17.19
C LYS A 43 -12.31 -4.88 -17.78
N ASN A 44 -11.31 -5.35 -17.03
CA ASN A 44 -10.39 -6.40 -17.48
C ASN A 44 -10.85 -7.80 -17.08
N GLY A 45 -11.70 -7.93 -16.05
CA GLY A 45 -12.29 -9.21 -15.65
C GLY A 45 -12.79 -9.23 -14.22
N ASP A 46 -13.24 -10.40 -13.78
CA ASP A 46 -13.86 -10.58 -12.47
C ASP A 46 -12.80 -10.90 -11.41
N LEU A 47 -12.95 -10.30 -10.24
CA LEU A 47 -12.05 -10.42 -9.09
C LEU A 47 -12.82 -10.89 -7.85
N ARG A 48 -12.13 -11.62 -6.98
CA ARG A 48 -12.64 -11.97 -5.65
C ARG A 48 -11.54 -11.75 -4.61
N GLY A 49 -11.86 -10.87 -3.66
CA GLY A 49 -11.00 -10.55 -2.53
C GLY A 49 -11.30 -11.44 -1.31
N PHE A 50 -10.79 -11.01 -0.17
CA PHE A 50 -11.01 -11.65 1.12
C PHE A 50 -11.24 -10.59 2.19
N ILE A 51 -11.96 -10.95 3.24
CA ILE A 51 -12.30 -10.09 4.35
C ILE A 51 -11.23 -10.21 5.43
N VAL A 52 -10.75 -9.05 5.89
CA VAL A 52 -9.89 -8.91 7.05
C VAL A 52 -10.66 -8.12 8.10
N THR A 53 -10.79 -8.70 9.30
CA THR A 53 -11.40 -8.04 10.45
C THR A 53 -10.29 -7.70 11.45
N PRO A 54 -9.91 -6.43 11.61
CA PRO A 54 -8.87 -6.05 12.55
C PRO A 54 -9.26 -6.37 14.00
N GLU A 55 -8.28 -6.65 14.86
CA GLU A 55 -8.46 -6.96 16.28
C GLU A 55 -8.75 -5.70 17.12
N SER A 56 -9.82 -4.98 16.79
CA SER A 56 -10.28 -3.82 17.55
C SER A 56 -11.77 -3.60 17.31
N ARG A 57 -12.51 -3.36 18.40
CA ARG A 57 -13.94 -3.01 18.33
C ARG A 57 -14.24 -1.68 17.64
N PHE A 58 -13.21 -0.86 17.39
CA PHE A 58 -13.32 0.44 16.74
C PHE A 58 -12.95 0.39 15.26
N LEU A 59 -12.67 -0.81 14.74
CA LEU A 59 -12.27 -1.05 13.36
C LEU A 59 -13.32 -1.93 12.69
N GLU A 60 -13.84 -1.45 11.58
CA GLU A 60 -14.75 -2.17 10.70
C GLU A 60 -14.00 -3.20 9.82
N PRO A 61 -14.67 -4.28 9.38
CA PRO A 61 -14.10 -5.22 8.43
C PRO A 61 -13.74 -4.57 7.08
N VAL A 62 -12.68 -5.07 6.45
CA VAL A 62 -12.14 -4.56 5.18
C VAL A 62 -12.11 -5.69 4.16
N GLU A 63 -12.61 -5.43 2.96
CA GLU A 63 -12.44 -6.28 1.79
C GLU A 63 -11.11 -5.93 1.10
N VAL A 64 -10.22 -6.92 1.00
CA VAL A 64 -8.84 -6.76 0.52
C VAL A 64 -8.66 -7.52 -0.79
N PHE A 65 -8.02 -6.85 -1.76
CA PHE A 65 -7.64 -7.40 -3.05
C PHE A 65 -6.14 -7.16 -3.26
N ARG A 66 -5.33 -8.22 -3.29
CA ARG A 66 -3.89 -8.15 -3.53
C ARG A 66 -3.54 -8.63 -4.94
N GLY A 67 -2.59 -7.96 -5.59
CA GLY A 67 -2.12 -8.41 -6.90
C GLY A 67 -3.12 -8.22 -8.05
N VAL A 68 -3.84 -7.10 -8.05
CA VAL A 68 -4.76 -6.73 -9.14
C VAL A 68 -3.95 -6.13 -10.31
N PRO A 69 -3.97 -6.74 -11.51
CA PRO A 69 -3.22 -6.21 -12.65
C PRO A 69 -3.88 -4.94 -13.20
N TYR A 70 -3.11 -3.86 -13.32
CA TYR A 70 -3.62 -2.61 -13.93
C TYR A 70 -3.08 -2.37 -15.34
N ALA A 71 -2.01 -3.06 -15.73
CA ALA A 71 -1.40 -2.96 -17.06
C ALA A 71 -0.86 -4.33 -17.52
N SER A 72 -0.54 -4.44 -18.81
CA SER A 72 0.11 -5.61 -19.39
C SER A 72 1.56 -5.73 -18.88
N PRO A 73 2.09 -6.96 -18.68
CA PRO A 73 3.45 -7.17 -18.21
C PRO A 73 4.49 -6.50 -19.14
N PRO A 74 5.38 -5.64 -18.64
CA PRO A 74 6.36 -4.90 -19.44
C PRO A 74 7.59 -5.76 -19.81
N VAL A 75 7.34 -6.95 -20.35
CA VAL A 75 8.35 -7.96 -20.70
C VAL A 75 8.60 -8.02 -22.21
N GLY A 76 9.76 -8.55 -22.61
CA GLY A 76 10.07 -8.78 -24.02
C GLY A 76 10.02 -7.48 -24.84
N SER A 77 9.14 -7.44 -25.85
CA SER A 77 8.95 -6.26 -26.70
C SER A 77 8.30 -5.07 -25.99
N LEU A 78 7.70 -5.27 -24.82
CA LEU A 78 7.14 -4.20 -23.98
C LEU A 78 8.15 -3.66 -22.96
N ARG A 79 9.34 -4.25 -22.88
CA ARG A 79 10.42 -3.70 -22.05
C ARG A 79 10.84 -2.33 -22.61
N PHE A 80 10.95 -1.34 -21.74
CA PHE A 80 11.21 0.06 -22.10
C PHE A 80 10.19 0.64 -23.08
N MET A 81 8.92 0.25 -22.94
CA MET A 81 7.79 0.88 -23.62
C MET A 81 6.82 1.46 -22.59
N PRO A 82 6.00 2.46 -22.96
CA PRO A 82 4.88 2.90 -22.13
C PRO A 82 3.98 1.72 -21.73
N PRO A 83 3.39 1.75 -20.53
CA PRO A 83 2.46 0.71 -20.10
C PRO A 83 1.25 0.68 -21.04
N VAL A 84 0.80 -0.53 -21.34
CA VAL A 84 -0.37 -0.79 -22.17
C VAL A 84 -1.44 -1.43 -21.31
N SER A 85 -2.72 -1.16 -21.60
CA SER A 85 -3.84 -1.76 -20.87
C SER A 85 -3.72 -3.29 -20.84
N GLY A 86 -4.08 -3.89 -19.71
CA GLY A 86 -4.05 -5.35 -19.53
C GLY A 86 -5.04 -6.08 -20.45
N ALA A 87 -4.67 -7.29 -20.89
CA ALA A 87 -5.59 -8.18 -21.56
C ALA A 87 -6.79 -8.52 -20.65
N GLN A 88 -7.96 -8.75 -21.26
CA GLN A 88 -9.10 -9.26 -20.52
C GLN A 88 -8.87 -10.74 -20.16
N TRP A 89 -9.30 -11.17 -18.99
CA TRP A 89 -9.28 -12.57 -18.58
C TRP A 89 -10.69 -13.13 -18.40
N SER A 90 -10.83 -14.45 -18.57
CA SER A 90 -12.06 -15.18 -18.30
C SER A 90 -12.06 -15.79 -16.90
N GLY A 91 -13.23 -15.84 -16.27
CA GLY A 91 -13.38 -16.40 -14.93
C GLY A 91 -13.03 -15.41 -13.81
N VAL A 92 -13.13 -15.89 -12.57
CA VAL A 92 -12.89 -15.07 -11.37
C VAL A 92 -11.46 -15.27 -10.90
N LYS A 93 -10.67 -14.19 -10.86
CA LYS A 93 -9.32 -14.21 -10.30
C LYS A 93 -9.39 -13.97 -8.79
N ILE A 94 -8.79 -14.88 -8.03
CA ILE A 94 -8.67 -14.77 -6.58
C ILE A 94 -7.47 -13.89 -6.24
N THR A 95 -7.66 -12.88 -5.40
CA THR A 95 -6.66 -11.83 -5.09
C THR A 95 -6.24 -11.86 -3.63
N GLU A 96 -5.79 -13.02 -3.14
CA GLU A 96 -5.34 -13.23 -1.75
C GLU A 96 -3.86 -12.95 -1.53
N GLU A 97 -3.04 -13.27 -2.53
CA GLU A 97 -1.59 -13.19 -2.46
C GLU A 97 -1.07 -11.92 -3.14
N PHE A 98 0.04 -11.40 -2.63
CA PHE A 98 0.76 -10.33 -3.31
C PHE A 98 1.37 -10.84 -4.62
N SER A 99 1.19 -10.07 -5.68
CA SER A 99 1.91 -10.30 -6.94
C SER A 99 3.40 -9.90 -6.82
N PRO A 100 4.26 -10.37 -7.74
CA PRO A 100 5.68 -10.05 -7.71
C PRO A 100 5.95 -8.54 -7.71
N VAL A 101 7.00 -8.14 -7.01
CA VAL A 101 7.51 -6.75 -7.04
C VAL A 101 8.41 -6.54 -8.25
N CYS A 102 8.62 -5.29 -8.64
CA CYS A 102 9.50 -4.98 -9.76
C CYS A 102 10.96 -5.32 -9.43
N PRO A 103 11.79 -5.67 -10.45
CA PRO A 103 13.17 -6.06 -10.22
C PRO A 103 13.98 -4.95 -9.55
N GLN A 104 14.68 -5.29 -8.47
CA GLN A 104 15.35 -4.33 -7.59
C GLN A 104 16.48 -4.97 -6.80
N VAL A 105 17.48 -4.16 -6.43
CA VAL A 105 18.58 -4.60 -5.57
C VAL A 105 18.23 -4.28 -4.12
N LEU A 106 18.07 -5.33 -3.31
CA LEU A 106 17.73 -5.17 -1.89
C LEU A 106 18.97 -4.86 -1.04
N PRO A 107 18.84 -4.04 0.03
CA PRO A 107 19.93 -3.82 0.97
C PRO A 107 20.33 -5.11 1.69
N ASP A 108 21.62 -5.43 1.70
CA ASP A 108 22.15 -6.60 2.41
C ASP A 108 22.21 -6.34 3.93
N ILE A 109 21.35 -7.04 4.67
CA ILE A 109 21.27 -6.94 6.13
C ILE A 109 21.73 -8.21 6.87
N ARG A 110 22.37 -9.18 6.18
CA ARG A 110 22.74 -10.48 6.76
C ARG A 110 23.71 -10.35 7.94
N ASN A 111 24.62 -9.38 7.90
CA ASN A 111 25.57 -9.12 8.97
C ASN A 111 25.15 -7.88 9.77
N GLU A 112 24.31 -8.09 10.79
CA GLU A 112 23.74 -7.01 11.60
C GLU A 112 24.80 -6.15 12.29
N THR A 113 25.89 -6.74 12.80
CA THR A 113 26.97 -6.00 13.46
C THR A 113 27.68 -5.06 12.50
N ALA A 114 27.90 -5.48 11.24
CA ALA A 114 28.48 -4.61 10.22
C ALA A 114 27.49 -3.53 9.76
N VAL A 115 26.20 -3.87 9.67
CA VAL A 115 25.14 -2.96 9.23
C VAL A 115 24.87 -1.87 10.26
N LEU A 116 24.85 -2.20 11.55
CA LEU A 116 24.67 -1.23 12.65
C LEU A 116 25.81 -0.21 12.78
N LYS A 117 26.96 -0.45 12.13
CA LYS A 117 28.01 0.58 11.98
C LYS A 117 27.65 1.66 10.95
N ARG A 118 26.70 1.38 10.05
CA ARG A 118 26.31 2.24 8.92
C ARG A 118 24.91 2.82 9.07
N ILE A 119 23.99 2.10 9.70
CA ILE A 119 22.58 2.52 9.87
C ILE A 119 22.14 2.39 11.33
N SER A 120 21.09 3.14 11.70
CA SER A 120 20.50 3.06 13.03
C SER A 120 19.77 1.73 13.25
N LYS A 121 19.63 1.33 14.53
CA LYS A 121 18.85 0.14 14.90
C LYS A 121 17.41 0.20 14.38
N GLY A 122 16.73 1.34 14.54
CA GLY A 122 15.37 1.51 14.03
C GLY A 122 15.26 1.34 12.52
N ARG A 123 16.28 1.77 11.75
CA ARG A 123 16.33 1.54 10.31
C ARG A 123 16.54 0.06 9.98
N LEU A 124 17.40 -0.64 10.71
CA LEU A 124 17.57 -2.09 10.56
C LEU A 124 16.27 -2.85 10.85
N ASP A 125 15.59 -2.50 11.95
CA ASP A 125 14.31 -3.13 12.32
C ASP A 125 13.23 -2.88 11.26
N TYR A 126 13.19 -1.67 10.70
CA TYR A 126 12.33 -1.36 9.55
C TYR A 126 12.65 -2.24 8.33
N LEU A 127 13.93 -2.35 7.94
CA LEU A 127 14.36 -3.17 6.79
C LEU A 127 13.97 -4.64 6.98
N LYS A 128 14.18 -5.20 8.19
CA LYS A 128 13.80 -6.58 8.51
C LYS A 128 12.30 -6.83 8.29
N ARG A 129 11.44 -5.85 8.55
CA ARG A 129 9.98 -5.96 8.38
C ARG A 129 9.57 -5.93 6.91
N ILE A 130 10.18 -5.08 6.09
CA ILE A 130 9.74 -4.88 4.71
C ILE A 130 10.36 -5.87 3.72
N LEU A 131 11.59 -6.32 3.96
CA LEU A 131 12.34 -7.15 2.99
C LEU A 131 11.63 -8.45 2.58
N PRO A 132 10.92 -9.18 3.46
CA PRO A 132 10.18 -10.38 3.05
C PRO A 132 9.19 -10.13 1.90
N PHE A 133 8.53 -8.96 1.88
CA PHE A 133 7.57 -8.57 0.85
C PHE A 133 8.22 -8.23 -0.51
N LEU A 134 9.55 -8.09 -0.56
CA LEU A 134 10.30 -7.65 -1.74
C LEU A 134 11.12 -8.79 -2.39
N THR A 135 11.01 -10.01 -1.86
CA THR A 135 11.82 -11.16 -2.29
C THR A 135 11.35 -11.76 -3.62
N ASN A 136 10.04 -11.83 -3.85
CA ASN A 136 9.46 -12.33 -5.10
C ASN A 136 9.47 -11.23 -6.16
N GLN A 137 10.47 -11.24 -7.04
CA GLN A 137 10.66 -10.20 -8.06
C GLN A 137 10.40 -10.75 -9.48
N SER A 138 9.76 -9.95 -10.31
CA SER A 138 9.54 -10.23 -11.73
C SER A 138 9.42 -8.92 -12.51
N GLU A 139 9.76 -8.91 -13.80
CA GLU A 139 9.40 -7.79 -14.68
C GLU A 139 7.88 -7.68 -14.86
N ASP A 140 7.15 -8.78 -14.72
CA ASP A 140 5.70 -8.78 -14.55
C ASP A 140 5.35 -8.32 -13.12
N CYS A 141 5.30 -7.00 -12.93
CA CYS A 141 5.11 -6.37 -11.62
C CYS A 141 4.08 -5.23 -11.59
N LEU A 142 3.34 -4.98 -12.69
CA LEU A 142 2.39 -3.87 -12.79
C LEU A 142 1.04 -4.22 -12.13
N TYR A 143 1.09 -4.34 -10.81
CA TYR A 143 -0.03 -4.70 -9.95
C TYR A 143 -0.29 -3.62 -8.90
N LEU A 144 -1.53 -3.58 -8.43
CA LEU A 144 -1.95 -2.78 -7.30
C LEU A 144 -2.71 -3.63 -6.27
N ASN A 145 -2.78 -3.12 -5.05
CA ASN A 145 -3.54 -3.72 -3.95
C ASN A 145 -4.61 -2.74 -3.50
N ILE A 146 -5.81 -3.23 -3.19
CA ILE A 146 -6.97 -2.43 -2.80
C ILE A 146 -7.46 -2.90 -1.44
N TYR A 147 -7.72 -1.94 -0.55
CA TYR A 147 -8.28 -2.14 0.78
C TYR A 147 -9.53 -1.27 0.86
N ALA A 148 -10.70 -1.88 0.83
CA ALA A 148 -11.97 -1.17 0.84
C ALA A 148 -12.81 -1.57 2.06
N PRO A 149 -13.56 -0.66 2.70
CA PRO A 149 -14.53 -1.05 3.72
C PRO A 149 -15.46 -2.16 3.19
N ALA A 150 -15.67 -3.22 3.98
CA ALA A 150 -16.39 -4.40 3.51
C ALA A 150 -17.84 -4.06 3.17
N GLN A 151 -18.22 -4.19 1.90
CA GLN A 151 -19.56 -3.79 1.43
C GLN A 151 -20.67 -4.74 1.91
N ASP A 152 -20.37 -6.04 2.02
CA ASP A 152 -21.36 -7.09 2.30
C ASP A 152 -21.76 -7.20 3.79
N LEU A 153 -21.03 -6.52 4.68
CA LEU A 153 -21.26 -6.57 6.13
C LEU A 153 -21.90 -5.29 6.69
N ILE A 154 -22.06 -4.28 5.84
CA ILE A 154 -22.61 -2.97 6.22
C ILE A 154 -24.15 -3.06 6.17
N PHE A 155 -24.74 -3.49 7.29
CA PHE A 155 -26.13 -3.22 7.67
C PHE A 155 -26.31 -1.76 8.15
N THR A 156 -25.58 -0.79 7.60
CA THR A 156 -25.87 0.61 7.94
C THR A 156 -27.14 1.02 7.23
N ILE A 157 -28.22 1.08 8.00
CA ILE A 157 -29.39 1.91 7.73
C ILE A 157 -28.84 3.25 7.21
N PRO A 158 -29.11 3.65 5.95
CA PRO A 158 -28.70 4.97 5.50
C PRO A 158 -29.28 6.00 6.49
N PRO A 159 -28.51 6.99 6.97
CA PRO A 159 -29.04 8.01 7.86
C PRO A 159 -30.33 8.56 7.25
N ALA A 160 -31.40 8.52 8.04
CA ALA A 160 -32.77 8.78 7.59
C ALA A 160 -32.81 10.14 6.86
N GLY A 161 -32.97 10.10 5.53
CA GLY A 161 -33.00 11.31 4.70
C GLY A 161 -32.22 11.22 3.38
N VAL A 162 -31.29 10.29 3.22
CA VAL A 162 -30.56 10.11 1.95
C VAL A 162 -31.26 9.06 1.09
N ARG A 163 -32.26 9.51 0.33
CA ARG A 163 -32.81 8.75 -0.80
C ARG A 163 -31.90 9.04 -1.99
N ASP A 164 -31.36 7.99 -2.62
CA ASP A 164 -30.83 7.99 -4.00
C ASP A 164 -29.32 8.21 -4.28
N ALA A 165 -28.42 8.14 -3.29
CA ALA A 165 -26.99 7.96 -3.56
C ALA A 165 -26.36 6.94 -2.61
N VAL A 166 -25.87 5.82 -3.17
CA VAL A 166 -24.91 4.97 -2.44
C VAL A 166 -23.69 5.83 -2.18
N ALA A 167 -23.50 6.29 -0.94
CA ALA A 167 -22.37 7.12 -0.57
C ALA A 167 -21.09 6.34 -0.86
N ARG A 168 -20.31 6.79 -1.83
CA ARG A 168 -19.05 6.18 -2.21
C ARG A 168 -17.93 6.69 -1.31
N TYR A 169 -16.97 5.83 -1.03
CA TYR A 169 -15.84 6.13 -0.17
C TYR A 169 -14.77 6.95 -0.91
N PRO A 170 -14.14 7.97 -0.29
CA PRO A 170 -12.99 8.63 -0.88
C PRO A 170 -11.86 7.62 -1.13
N VAL A 171 -11.03 7.87 -2.15
CA VAL A 171 -9.96 6.95 -2.57
C VAL A 171 -8.61 7.57 -2.28
N LEU A 172 -7.77 6.88 -1.52
CA LEU A 172 -6.38 7.24 -1.26
C LEU A 172 -5.45 6.33 -2.05
N VAL A 173 -4.69 6.88 -3.00
CA VAL A 173 -3.69 6.15 -3.77
C VAL A 173 -2.32 6.44 -3.19
N PHE A 174 -1.62 5.40 -2.74
CA PHE A 174 -0.31 5.50 -2.12
C PHE A 174 0.82 5.09 -3.07
N VAL A 175 1.73 6.03 -3.34
CA VAL A 175 2.95 5.83 -4.12
C VAL A 175 4.13 5.63 -3.17
N HIS A 176 4.69 4.43 -3.18
CA HIS A 176 5.79 4.08 -2.29
C HIS A 176 7.08 4.86 -2.59
N GLY A 177 7.92 4.96 -1.56
CA GLY A 177 9.20 5.67 -1.58
C GLY A 177 10.42 4.77 -1.39
N GLU A 178 11.39 5.29 -0.64
CA GLU A 178 12.77 4.80 -0.41
C GLU A 178 13.79 5.28 -1.46
N SER A 179 13.73 4.74 -2.66
CA SER A 179 14.59 5.11 -3.79
C SER A 179 13.78 4.99 -5.08
N TYR A 180 14.35 5.42 -6.21
CA TYR A 180 13.82 5.05 -7.53
C TYR A 180 14.21 3.63 -7.94
N GLU A 181 15.06 2.95 -7.14
CA GLU A 181 15.68 1.67 -7.48
C GLU A 181 15.12 0.45 -6.72
N TRP A 182 14.41 0.67 -5.62
CA TRP A 182 13.87 -0.41 -4.78
C TRP A 182 12.68 0.06 -3.94
N SER A 183 11.99 -0.90 -3.29
CA SER A 183 10.68 -0.84 -2.62
C SER A 183 9.49 -1.27 -3.51
N SER A 184 8.28 -1.24 -2.97
CA SER A 184 7.04 -1.71 -3.59
C SER A 184 5.83 -1.19 -2.79
N GLY A 185 4.61 -1.24 -3.34
CA GLY A 185 3.37 -1.06 -2.59
C GLY A 185 3.02 -2.22 -1.64
N ASN A 186 3.61 -3.40 -1.80
CA ASN A 186 3.29 -4.62 -1.02
C ASN A 186 3.53 -4.49 0.51
N PRO A 187 4.61 -3.85 1.01
CA PRO A 187 4.86 -3.72 2.45
C PRO A 187 3.89 -2.78 3.17
N TYR A 188 3.05 -2.05 2.44
CA TYR A 188 2.15 -1.03 2.99
C TYR A 188 0.75 -1.61 3.13
N ASP A 189 0.37 -1.95 4.37
CA ASP A 189 -0.97 -2.46 4.67
C ASP A 189 -1.96 -1.31 4.89
N GLY A 190 -2.96 -1.21 3.99
CA GLY A 190 -4.01 -0.21 4.05
C GLY A 190 -5.17 -0.56 4.99
N THR A 191 -5.20 -1.76 5.58
CA THR A 191 -6.37 -2.29 6.31
C THR A 191 -6.82 -1.37 7.44
N VAL A 192 -5.91 -0.99 8.35
CA VAL A 192 -6.26 -0.16 9.51
C VAL A 192 -6.75 1.23 9.08
N LEU A 193 -6.11 1.81 8.06
CA LEU A 193 -6.49 3.13 7.55
C LEU A 193 -7.85 3.10 6.84
N ALA A 194 -8.08 2.11 5.99
CA ALA A 194 -9.35 1.92 5.29
C ALA A 194 -10.51 1.72 6.27
N SER A 195 -10.27 0.90 7.29
CA SER A 195 -11.22 0.59 8.36
C SER A 195 -11.53 1.79 9.25
N HIS A 196 -10.51 2.50 9.75
CA HIS A 196 -10.69 3.59 10.70
C HIS A 196 -11.24 4.86 10.05
N ALA A 197 -10.71 5.23 8.89
CA ALA A 197 -11.09 6.47 8.22
C ALA A 197 -12.28 6.31 7.27
N GLY A 198 -12.75 5.08 7.02
CA GLY A 198 -13.82 4.80 6.08
C GLY A 198 -13.45 5.29 4.67
N LEU A 199 -12.36 4.78 4.12
CA LEU A 199 -11.88 5.16 2.78
C LEU A 199 -11.28 3.97 2.04
N VAL A 200 -11.23 4.03 0.72
CA VAL A 200 -10.53 3.00 -0.08
C VAL A 200 -9.06 3.35 -0.16
N VAL A 201 -8.18 2.47 0.32
CA VAL A 201 -6.72 2.62 0.16
C VAL A 201 -6.26 1.77 -1.02
N VAL A 202 -5.46 2.35 -1.90
CA VAL A 202 -4.83 1.64 -3.02
C VAL A 202 -3.31 1.81 -2.92
N THR A 203 -2.56 0.71 -2.94
CA THR A 203 -1.09 0.74 -3.05
C THR A 203 -0.66 0.20 -4.41
N ILE A 204 0.29 0.87 -5.07
CA ILE A 204 0.69 0.55 -6.45
C ILE A 204 2.15 0.11 -6.53
N ASN A 205 2.45 -0.80 -7.45
CA ASN A 205 3.81 -1.06 -7.92
C ASN A 205 4.04 -0.34 -9.25
N TYR A 206 5.25 0.16 -9.49
CA TYR A 206 5.67 0.78 -10.76
C TYR A 206 7.12 0.39 -11.06
N ARG A 207 7.54 0.42 -12.33
CA ARG A 207 8.90 0.03 -12.70
C ARG A 207 9.95 0.90 -12.01
N LEU A 208 11.05 0.26 -11.60
CA LEU A 208 12.14 0.86 -10.83
C LEU A 208 13.47 0.80 -11.60
N GLY A 209 14.43 1.59 -11.16
CA GLY A 209 15.80 1.62 -11.62
C GLY A 209 15.89 1.76 -13.14
N ILE A 210 16.73 0.92 -13.75
CA ILE A 210 16.95 0.94 -15.20
C ILE A 210 15.67 0.68 -15.98
N LEU A 211 14.79 -0.22 -15.50
CA LEU A 211 13.57 -0.59 -16.19
C LEU A 211 12.51 0.52 -16.17
N GLY A 212 12.51 1.35 -15.12
CA GLY A 212 11.56 2.45 -14.96
C GLY A 212 12.05 3.78 -15.54
N PHE A 213 13.35 4.05 -15.54
CA PHE A 213 13.86 5.40 -15.75
C PHE A 213 14.99 5.52 -16.78
N LEU A 214 15.51 4.41 -17.33
CA LEU A 214 16.45 4.50 -18.44
C LEU A 214 15.74 5.00 -19.71
N ASN A 215 16.40 5.92 -20.42
CA ASN A 215 16.10 6.16 -21.83
C ASN A 215 17.10 5.36 -22.68
N PRO A 216 16.72 4.18 -23.22
CA PRO A 216 17.65 3.33 -23.97
C PRO A 216 17.91 3.81 -25.40
N ARG A 217 17.21 4.85 -25.85
CA ARG A 217 17.24 5.32 -27.24
C ARG A 217 18.20 6.50 -27.39
N SER A 218 19.14 6.37 -28.33
CA SER A 218 20.19 7.34 -28.64
C SER A 218 19.87 8.20 -29.86
N ASP A 219 18.68 8.06 -30.43
CA ASP A 219 18.20 8.80 -31.59
C ASP A 219 17.88 10.25 -31.23
N ASP A 220 18.32 11.18 -32.08
CA ASP A 220 18.13 12.65 -31.96
C ASP A 220 16.64 13.09 -32.00
N PHE A 221 15.70 12.15 -32.03
CA PHE A 221 14.26 12.46 -32.02
C PHE A 221 13.79 12.77 -30.59
N PRO A 222 13.34 14.01 -30.31
CA PRO A 222 12.99 14.49 -28.96
C PRO A 222 11.70 13.89 -28.38
N ARG A 223 11.16 12.80 -28.97
CA ARG A 223 9.84 12.24 -28.64
C ARG A 223 9.86 10.82 -28.07
N SER A 224 11.02 10.23 -27.78
CA SER A 224 11.05 8.97 -27.04
C SER A 224 10.84 9.27 -25.55
N PRO A 225 9.71 8.85 -24.95
CA PRO A 225 9.46 9.16 -23.54
C PRO A 225 10.43 8.39 -22.64
N ALA A 226 11.23 9.11 -21.87
CA ALA A 226 11.81 8.59 -20.65
C ALA A 226 10.72 8.50 -19.55
N ASN A 227 11.07 7.96 -18.38
CA ASN A 227 10.18 7.92 -17.20
C ASN A 227 9.00 6.93 -17.29
N TYR A 228 9.26 5.72 -17.80
CA TYR A 228 8.27 4.64 -17.81
C TYR A 228 7.65 4.37 -16.43
N GLY A 229 8.42 4.51 -15.35
CA GLY A 229 7.90 4.38 -13.98
C GLY A 229 6.85 5.44 -13.60
N LEU A 230 6.94 6.67 -14.14
CA LEU A 230 5.88 7.67 -13.97
C LEU A 230 4.67 7.35 -14.84
N MET A 231 4.89 6.84 -16.05
CA MET A 231 3.80 6.40 -16.93
C MET A 231 3.02 5.23 -16.33
N ASP A 232 3.70 4.32 -15.63
CA ASP A 232 3.06 3.22 -14.89
C ASP A 232 2.11 3.74 -13.80
N GLN A 233 2.53 4.78 -13.08
CA GLN A 233 1.69 5.43 -12.07
C GLN A 233 0.46 6.10 -12.71
N ILE A 234 0.63 6.77 -13.86
CA ILE A 234 -0.49 7.34 -14.64
C ILE A 234 -1.44 6.23 -15.09
N ALA A 235 -0.93 5.11 -15.61
CA ALA A 235 -1.74 3.98 -16.01
C ALA A 235 -2.53 3.37 -14.84
N ALA A 236 -1.91 3.27 -13.66
CA ALA A 236 -2.59 2.83 -12.44
C ALA A 236 -3.72 3.80 -12.05
N LEU A 237 -3.50 5.12 -12.13
CA LEU A 237 -4.53 6.14 -11.86
C LEU A 237 -5.70 6.05 -12.84
N HIS A 238 -5.43 5.84 -14.13
CA HIS A 238 -6.48 5.59 -15.13
C HIS A 238 -7.27 4.32 -14.81
N TRP A 239 -6.58 3.23 -14.45
CA TRP A 239 -7.25 1.99 -14.06
C TRP A 239 -8.14 2.19 -12.82
N ILE A 240 -7.66 2.93 -11.82
CA ILE A 240 -8.43 3.26 -10.61
C ILE A 240 -9.67 4.06 -10.98
N LYS A 241 -9.55 5.11 -11.79
CA LYS A 241 -10.69 5.92 -12.25
C LYS A 241 -11.77 5.07 -12.93
N GLU A 242 -11.36 4.10 -13.75
CA GLU A 242 -12.29 3.24 -14.49
C GLU A 242 -12.96 2.17 -13.61
N ASN A 243 -12.31 1.71 -12.54
CA ASN A 243 -12.73 0.49 -11.82
C ASN A 243 -13.07 0.70 -10.33
N VAL A 244 -12.61 1.78 -9.68
CA VAL A 244 -12.72 1.92 -8.21
C VAL A 244 -14.16 2.01 -7.70
N ALA A 245 -15.08 2.47 -8.54
CA ALA A 245 -16.51 2.46 -8.26
C ALA A 245 -17.05 1.05 -7.96
N ALA A 246 -16.49 0.03 -8.60
CA ALA A 246 -16.85 -1.36 -8.34
C ALA A 246 -16.38 -1.84 -6.96
N PHE A 247 -15.43 -1.14 -6.31
CA PHE A 247 -14.95 -1.44 -4.96
C PHE A 247 -15.62 -0.57 -3.89
N GLY A 248 -16.63 0.23 -4.27
CA GLY A 248 -17.31 1.18 -3.37
C GLY A 248 -16.62 2.54 -3.25
N GLY A 249 -15.52 2.77 -3.98
CA GLY A 249 -14.81 4.05 -3.97
C GLY A 249 -15.40 5.07 -4.94
N ASP A 250 -15.16 6.35 -4.69
CA ASP A 250 -15.58 7.46 -5.53
C ASP A 250 -14.49 7.85 -6.55
N PRO A 251 -14.68 7.62 -7.86
CA PRO A 251 -13.69 7.98 -8.87
C PRO A 251 -13.50 9.50 -9.04
N THR A 252 -14.41 10.33 -8.50
CA THR A 252 -14.25 11.80 -8.52
C THR A 252 -13.50 12.34 -7.32
N ASN A 253 -13.32 11.55 -6.26
CA ASN A 253 -12.66 11.97 -5.02
C ASN A 253 -11.43 11.09 -4.77
N VAL A 254 -10.41 11.30 -5.58
CA VAL A 254 -9.14 10.57 -5.53
C VAL A 254 -8.05 11.47 -4.97
N THR A 255 -7.46 11.04 -3.85
CA THR A 255 -6.31 11.67 -3.21
C THR A 255 -5.05 10.88 -3.51
N LEU A 256 -4.02 11.55 -4.03
CA LEU A 256 -2.72 10.93 -4.27
C LEU A 256 -1.76 11.25 -3.12
N MET A 257 -1.11 10.22 -2.57
CA MET A 257 -0.21 10.35 -1.42
C MET A 257 1.12 9.66 -1.71
N GLY A 258 2.21 10.30 -1.35
CA GLY A 258 3.55 9.74 -1.53
C GLY A 258 4.45 10.00 -0.33
N HIS A 259 5.40 9.08 -0.09
CA HIS A 259 6.44 9.23 0.91
C HIS A 259 7.84 9.24 0.25
N GLY A 260 8.74 10.14 0.66
CA GLY A 260 10.13 10.13 0.18
C GLY A 260 10.26 10.33 -1.33
N THR A 261 10.84 9.37 -2.06
CA THR A 261 10.87 9.41 -3.54
C THR A 261 9.47 9.28 -4.16
N GLY A 262 8.54 8.59 -3.51
CA GLY A 262 7.14 8.54 -3.94
C GLY A 262 6.47 9.91 -3.87
N ALA A 263 6.79 10.73 -2.86
CA ALA A 263 6.36 12.12 -2.78
C ALA A 263 6.89 12.96 -3.95
N ALA A 264 8.13 12.73 -4.39
CA ALA A 264 8.67 13.37 -5.59
C ALA A 264 7.95 12.90 -6.87
N CYS A 265 7.66 11.61 -7.01
CA CYS A 265 6.85 11.09 -8.12
C CYS A 265 5.47 11.75 -8.19
N VAL A 266 4.77 11.81 -7.06
CA VAL A 266 3.46 12.48 -6.94
C VAL A 266 3.54 13.95 -7.35
N HIS A 267 4.62 14.64 -6.96
CA HIS A 267 4.86 16.01 -7.38
C HIS A 267 5.15 16.15 -8.88
N PHE A 268 5.88 15.21 -9.50
CA PHE A 268 6.08 15.19 -10.95
C PHE A 268 4.77 14.94 -11.70
N LEU A 269 3.88 14.09 -11.19
CA LEU A 269 2.57 13.85 -11.79
C LEU A 269 1.70 15.09 -11.79
N LEU A 270 1.72 15.87 -10.69
CA LEU A 270 0.97 17.12 -10.60
C LEU A 270 1.45 18.21 -11.54
N THR A 271 2.76 18.29 -11.80
CA THR A 271 3.36 19.34 -12.64
C THR A 271 3.44 18.94 -14.11
N SER A 272 3.18 17.66 -14.42
CA SER A 272 3.26 17.15 -15.78
C SER A 272 2.05 17.57 -16.61
N LEU A 273 2.29 18.30 -17.70
CA LEU A 273 1.30 18.58 -18.76
C LEU A 273 0.79 17.31 -19.47
N ALA A 274 1.46 16.17 -19.25
CA ALA A 274 1.05 14.88 -19.81
C ALA A 274 -0.11 14.23 -19.04
N VAL A 275 -0.55 14.81 -17.92
CA VAL A 275 -1.86 14.52 -17.32
C VAL A 275 -2.86 15.46 -18.01
N PRO A 276 -3.74 14.96 -18.91
CA PRO A 276 -4.71 15.81 -19.60
C PRO A 276 -5.58 16.59 -18.61
N GLU A 277 -6.05 17.79 -18.94
CA GLU A 277 -7.04 18.53 -18.12
C GLU A 277 -8.33 17.71 -17.90
N GLU A 278 -8.67 16.80 -18.82
CA GLU A 278 -9.77 15.84 -18.71
C GLU A 278 -9.43 14.61 -17.82
N ALA A 279 -8.21 14.57 -17.30
CA ALA A 279 -7.70 13.67 -16.28
C ALA A 279 -7.28 14.42 -14.99
N ASP A 280 -7.46 15.75 -14.92
CA ASP A 280 -7.23 16.60 -13.74
C ASP A 280 -8.38 16.41 -12.72
N HIS A 281 -8.51 15.18 -12.22
CA HIS A 281 -9.47 14.78 -11.19
C HIS A 281 -8.79 14.41 -9.88
N LEU A 282 -7.51 14.80 -9.73
CA LEU A 282 -6.84 14.77 -8.45
C LEU A 282 -7.38 15.94 -7.62
N GLU A 283 -8.36 15.67 -6.76
CA GLU A 283 -8.91 16.71 -5.90
C GLU A 283 -7.86 17.21 -4.89
N LYS A 284 -7.05 16.27 -4.35
CA LYS A 284 -6.14 16.54 -3.23
C LYS A 284 -4.87 15.74 -3.37
N VAL A 285 -3.74 16.36 -3.02
CA VAL A 285 -2.45 15.66 -2.96
C VAL A 285 -1.79 15.85 -1.61
N VAL A 286 -1.29 14.74 -1.07
CA VAL A 286 -0.55 14.70 0.20
C VAL A 286 0.89 14.30 -0.08
N VAL A 287 1.80 15.28 0.02
CA VAL A 287 3.24 15.08 -0.19
C VAL A 287 3.93 14.97 1.16
N MET A 288 4.43 13.78 1.50
CA MET A 288 5.18 13.56 2.75
C MET A 288 6.69 13.37 2.46
N GLY A 289 7.50 14.34 2.88
CA GLY A 289 8.96 14.27 2.76
C GLY A 289 9.52 15.10 1.60
N LYS A 290 10.29 14.46 0.70
CA LYS A 290 11.02 15.18 -0.36
C LYS A 290 10.06 15.82 -1.37
N LYS A 291 10.17 17.14 -1.54
CA LYS A 291 9.66 17.87 -2.71
C LYS A 291 10.72 17.83 -3.82
N ALA A 292 10.32 17.92 -5.09
CA ALA A 292 11.28 18.29 -6.12
C ALA A 292 11.79 19.70 -5.80
N LYS A 293 13.11 19.93 -5.91
CA LYS A 293 13.64 21.29 -5.78
C LYS A 293 13.22 22.10 -7.00
N ASP A 294 12.91 23.37 -6.77
CA ASP A 294 12.81 24.43 -7.78
C ASP A 294 11.52 24.56 -8.62
N LEU A 295 10.38 23.98 -8.21
CA LEU A 295 9.09 24.30 -8.82
C LEU A 295 8.01 24.68 -7.79
N GLU A 296 7.53 25.92 -7.88
CA GLU A 296 6.37 26.42 -7.15
C GLU A 296 5.11 25.68 -7.62
N VAL A 297 4.37 25.10 -6.67
CA VAL A 297 3.06 24.48 -6.93
C VAL A 297 2.01 25.27 -6.19
N GLU A 298 0.87 25.49 -6.83
CA GLU A 298 -0.29 26.17 -6.26
C GLU A 298 -0.64 25.59 -4.88
N PRO A 299 -0.63 26.41 -3.82
CA PRO A 299 -0.76 25.95 -2.43
C PRO A 299 -2.12 25.30 -2.12
N GLU A 300 -3.14 25.53 -2.93
CA GLU A 300 -4.50 25.03 -2.71
C GLU A 300 -4.66 23.52 -2.97
N LYS A 301 -3.82 22.92 -3.83
CA LYS A 301 -3.89 21.48 -4.19
C LYS A 301 -2.97 20.59 -3.32
N VAL A 302 -2.09 21.18 -2.51
CA VAL A 302 -1.05 20.47 -1.73
C VAL A 302 -1.33 20.57 -0.24
N VAL A 303 -1.88 19.50 0.34
CA VAL A 303 -1.97 19.38 1.80
C VAL A 303 -0.66 18.73 2.29
N GLY A 304 0.27 19.55 2.77
CA GLY A 304 1.41 19.05 3.54
C GLY A 304 0.93 18.54 4.89
N LEU A 305 0.83 17.22 5.07
CA LEU A 305 0.60 16.67 6.40
C LEU A 305 1.88 16.79 7.22
N ASP A 306 1.93 17.77 8.12
CA ASP A 306 2.85 17.71 9.26
C ASP A 306 2.35 16.60 10.20
N LEU A 307 2.94 15.41 10.07
CA LEU A 307 2.62 14.25 10.89
C LEU A 307 2.87 14.48 12.39
N ARG A 308 3.58 15.56 12.78
CA ARG A 308 3.70 15.98 14.19
C ARG A 308 2.45 16.70 14.69
N ALA A 309 1.78 17.47 13.83
CA ALA A 309 0.54 18.16 14.18
C ALA A 309 -0.66 17.20 14.23
N ALA A 310 -0.62 16.09 13.49
CA ALA A 310 -1.67 15.06 13.45
C ALA A 310 -1.61 14.05 14.62
N GLY A 311 -0.61 14.10 15.50
CA GLY A 311 -0.51 13.24 16.68
C GLY A 311 -0.27 11.74 16.40
N ILE A 312 0.10 11.37 15.17
CA ILE A 312 0.23 9.96 14.72
C ILE A 312 1.57 9.34 15.14
N PHE A 313 2.59 10.16 15.45
CA PHE A 313 3.84 9.69 16.03
C PHE A 313 4.17 10.49 17.29
N SER A 314 4.07 9.85 18.45
CA SER A 314 4.62 10.36 19.70
C SER A 314 6.14 10.18 19.69
N GLY A 315 6.85 11.30 19.68
CA GLY A 315 8.28 11.42 19.95
C GLY A 315 8.53 12.73 20.66
#